data_AF-A0A9D4TLC1-F1
#
_entry.id   AF-A0A9D4TLC1-F1
#
_cell.length_a   1.000
_cell.length_b   1.000
_cell.length_c   1.000
_cell.angle_alpha   90.00
_cell.angle_beta   90.00
_cell.angle_gamma   90.00
#
_symmetry.space_group_name_H-M   'P 1'
#
loop_
_entity.id
_entity.type
_entity.pdbx_description
1 polymer ?
#
loop_
_entity_poly.entity_id
_entity_poly.type
_entity_poly.pdbx_seq_one_letter_code
_entity_poly.pdbx_strand_id
1 'polypeptide(L)'
;MFLRQSAQRLASSLLQQAESCGSTASPWEAVRAISSSACAQRKLYPAAEPVRPADAPASTTERPYLVDKYLGIELMGRGQQKKLQRQEVRREFERFAGDTGSTEVQVAALTKRIADMAEHMRQHRKDFSSRRGLEAMLNQRRSLLQYLRRSKFDKYAVLISRLGLKDSYGPQDRLSSRYKPAVQTSKQQTV
;
A
#
# COMPACT_ATOMS: atom_id res chain seq x y z
N MET A 1 1.83 64.37 30.48
CA MET A 1 2.68 63.71 31.50
C MET A 1 2.10 62.39 32.05
N PHE A 2 0.79 62.15 32.02
CA PHE A 2 0.17 60.93 32.60
C PHE A 2 0.39 59.62 31.81
N LEU A 3 0.56 59.65 30.49
CA LEU A 3 0.78 58.43 29.69
C LEU A 3 2.19 57.83 29.80
N ARG A 4 3.19 58.60 30.23
CA ARG A 4 4.54 58.07 30.49
C ARG A 4 4.64 57.40 31.86
N GLN A 5 3.89 57.91 32.86
CA GLN A 5 3.87 57.33 34.21
C GLN A 5 3.06 56.02 34.29
N SER A 6 2.01 55.85 33.48
CA SER A 6 1.26 54.58 33.43
C SER A 6 2.08 53.45 32.79
N ALA A 7 2.80 53.75 31.70
CA ALA A 7 3.69 52.78 31.05
C ALA A 7 4.86 52.36 31.96
N GLN A 8 5.44 53.30 32.72
CA GLN A 8 6.51 52.99 33.68
C GLN A 8 6.01 52.12 34.85
N ARG A 9 4.79 52.36 35.37
CA ARG A 9 4.22 51.54 36.45
C ARG A 9 3.85 50.13 36.01
N LEU A 10 3.35 49.94 34.78
CA LEU A 10 3.06 48.61 34.23
C LEU A 10 4.34 47.82 33.93
N ALA A 11 5.40 48.48 33.45
CA ALA A 11 6.69 47.82 33.20
C ALA A 11 7.36 47.35 34.50
N SER A 12 7.32 48.15 35.57
CA SER A 12 7.87 47.76 36.87
C SER A 12 7.07 46.64 37.55
N SER A 13 5.74 46.65 37.43
CA SER A 13 4.87 45.58 37.95
C SER A 13 5.13 44.22 37.28
N LEU A 14 5.41 44.21 35.98
CA LEU A 14 5.70 42.98 35.23
C LEU A 14 7.10 42.43 35.53
N LEU A 15 8.08 43.31 35.80
CA LEU A 15 9.43 42.89 36.19
C LEU A 15 9.43 42.24 37.58
N GLN A 16 8.62 42.75 38.51
CA GLN A 16 8.55 42.24 39.87
C GLN A 16 7.78 40.92 40.00
N GLN A 17 6.93 40.58 39.02
CA GLN A 17 6.30 39.26 38.89
C GLN A 17 7.22 38.19 38.26
N ALA A 18 8.28 38.60 37.55
CA ALA A 18 9.26 37.67 36.99
C ALA A 18 10.27 37.17 38.04
N GLU A 19 10.49 37.95 39.11
CA GLU A 19 11.46 37.62 40.18
C GLU A 19 10.87 36.75 41.30
N SER A 20 9.54 36.62 41.40
CA SER A 20 8.88 35.81 42.44
C SER A 20 8.73 34.32 42.09
N CYS A 21 8.97 33.94 40.83
CA CYS A 21 9.08 32.53 40.43
C CYS A 21 10.54 32.11 40.42
N GLY A 22 11.12 31.96 41.61
CA GLY A 22 12.35 31.20 41.80
C GLY A 22 12.17 29.76 41.32
N SER A 23 12.56 29.48 40.09
CA SER A 23 12.73 28.13 39.58
C SER A 23 13.99 28.12 38.71
N THR A 24 15.01 27.46 39.23
CA THR A 24 16.28 27.14 38.59
C THR A 24 16.06 26.14 37.44
N ALA A 25 15.29 26.53 36.43
CA ALA A 25 15.03 25.73 35.25
C ALA A 25 15.87 26.28 34.11
N SER A 26 16.68 25.40 33.50
CA SER A 26 17.55 25.74 32.37
C SER A 26 16.73 26.40 31.24
N PRO A 27 17.29 27.32 30.43
CA PRO A 27 16.55 27.98 29.35
C PRO A 27 15.81 27.02 28.41
N TRP A 28 16.31 25.79 28.23
CA TRP A 28 15.63 24.77 27.45
C TRP A 28 14.46 24.08 28.17
N GLU A 29 14.41 24.09 29.51
CA GLU A 29 13.24 23.65 30.29
C GLU A 29 12.09 24.65 30.19
N ALA A 30 12.39 25.95 30.16
CA ALA A 30 11.39 26.99 29.88
C ALA A 30 10.82 26.84 28.45
N VAL A 31 11.67 26.57 27.46
CA VAL A 31 11.23 26.28 26.08
C VAL A 31 10.42 24.97 26.00
N ARG A 32 10.77 23.94 26.79
CA ARG A 32 10.02 22.68 26.87
C ARG A 32 8.65 22.88 27.55
N ALA A 33 8.56 23.75 28.55
CA ALA A 33 7.31 24.13 29.21
C ALA A 33 6.41 25.00 28.32
N ILE A 34 6.98 25.88 27.50
CA ILE A 34 6.25 26.65 26.48
C ILE A 34 5.79 25.72 25.35
N SER A 35 6.63 24.77 24.93
CA SER A 35 6.27 23.74 23.94
C SER A 35 5.20 22.77 24.46
N SER A 36 5.16 22.46 25.75
CA SER A 36 4.14 21.58 26.33
C SER A 36 2.84 22.31 26.63
N SER A 37 2.88 23.55 27.13
CA SER A 37 1.67 24.34 27.44
C SER A 37 1.00 24.92 26.20
N ALA A 38 1.75 25.43 25.21
CA ALA A 38 1.18 25.93 23.96
C ALA A 38 0.67 24.81 23.04
N CYS A 39 1.25 23.60 23.12
CA CYS A 39 0.77 22.43 22.38
C CYS A 39 -0.41 21.75 23.10
N ALA A 40 -0.45 21.76 24.44
CA ALA A 40 -1.58 21.21 25.21
C ALA A 40 -2.83 22.09 25.18
N GLN A 41 -2.71 23.39 24.90
CA GLN A 41 -3.83 24.34 24.92
C GLN A 41 -4.31 24.77 23.55
N ARG A 42 -3.80 24.19 22.46
CA ARG A 42 -4.53 24.23 21.19
C ARG A 42 -5.69 23.22 21.25
N LYS A 43 -6.74 23.60 21.96
CA LYS A 43 -8.04 22.93 21.97
C LYS A 43 -8.68 23.09 20.58
N LEU A 44 -8.16 22.37 19.58
CA LEU A 44 -8.90 22.10 18.35
C LEU A 44 -9.96 21.06 18.70
N TYR A 45 -11.05 21.57 19.28
CA TYR A 45 -12.18 20.82 19.84
C TYR A 45 -11.79 19.94 21.05
N PRO A 46 -12.65 19.82 22.09
CA PRO A 46 -12.51 18.70 23.00
C PRO A 46 -12.57 17.43 22.12
N ALA A 47 -11.61 16.53 22.29
CA ALA A 47 -11.75 15.19 21.75
C ALA A 47 -12.98 14.59 22.43
N ALA A 48 -14.15 14.78 21.83
CA ALA A 48 -15.33 14.02 22.18
C ALA A 48 -14.88 12.56 22.10
N GLU A 49 -15.09 11.82 23.20
CA GLU A 49 -14.76 10.40 23.22
C GLU A 49 -15.32 9.75 21.95
N PRO A 50 -14.58 8.84 21.30
CA PRO A 50 -15.09 8.16 20.11
C PRO A 50 -16.35 7.39 20.52
N VAL A 51 -17.49 8.03 20.30
CA VAL A 51 -18.82 7.47 20.59
C VAL A 51 -18.91 6.19 19.76
N ARG A 52 -19.12 5.05 20.42
CA ARG A 52 -19.33 3.80 19.70
C ARG A 52 -20.53 4.02 18.77
N PRO A 53 -20.55 3.47 17.55
CA PRO A 53 -21.61 3.76 16.57
C PRO A 53 -23.05 3.54 17.09
N ALA A 54 -23.19 2.74 18.14
CA ALA A 54 -24.47 2.48 18.82
C ALA A 54 -24.99 3.64 19.69
N ASP A 55 -24.12 4.54 20.16
CA ASP A 55 -24.46 5.59 21.15
C ASP A 55 -24.64 6.99 20.49
N ALA A 56 -24.59 7.08 19.16
CA ALA A 56 -24.73 8.34 18.42
C ALA A 56 -26.21 8.78 18.27
N PRO A 57 -26.55 10.08 18.44
CA PRO A 57 -27.93 10.54 18.30
C PRO A 57 -28.41 10.38 16.86
N ALA A 58 -29.67 9.94 16.69
CA ALA A 58 -30.29 9.58 15.41
C ALA A 58 -30.25 10.68 14.32
N SER A 59 -29.99 11.94 14.68
CA SER A 59 -29.89 13.08 13.76
C SER A 59 -28.51 13.29 13.13
N THR A 60 -27.47 12.53 13.51
CA THR A 60 -26.11 12.70 12.94
C THR A 60 -25.95 12.04 11.57
N THR A 61 -26.92 11.22 11.13
CA THR A 61 -26.77 10.34 9.95
C THR A 61 -27.90 10.56 8.94
N GLU A 62 -27.98 11.74 8.31
CA GLU A 62 -28.96 11.96 7.23
C GLU A 62 -28.33 12.21 5.85
N ARG A 63 -27.05 11.84 5.65
CA ARG A 63 -26.42 11.96 4.32
C ARG A 63 -25.63 10.73 3.89
N PRO A 64 -26.21 9.52 3.95
CA PRO A 64 -25.55 8.30 3.48
C PRO A 64 -25.14 8.41 2.00
N TYR A 65 -25.96 9.07 1.17
CA TYR A 65 -25.66 9.27 -0.26
C TYR A 65 -24.40 10.13 -0.52
N LEU A 66 -24.06 11.05 0.39
CA LEU A 66 -22.81 11.82 0.28
C LEU A 66 -21.61 10.97 0.72
N VAL A 67 -21.77 10.21 1.79
CA VAL A 67 -20.72 9.29 2.28
C VAL A 67 -20.41 8.24 1.23
N ASP A 68 -21.41 7.61 0.64
CA ASP A 68 -21.26 6.64 -0.44
C ASP A 68 -20.65 7.27 -1.70
N LYS A 69 -21.03 8.52 -2.02
CA LYS A 69 -20.43 9.26 -3.14
C LYS A 69 -18.93 9.49 -2.92
N TYR A 70 -18.53 9.98 -1.74
CA TYR A 70 -17.15 10.38 -1.46
C TYR A 70 -16.23 9.22 -1.03
N LEU A 71 -16.76 8.21 -0.35
CA LEU A 71 -16.05 6.98 0.00
C LEU A 71 -16.24 5.88 -1.05
N GLY A 72 -17.01 6.14 -2.09
CA GLY A 72 -17.23 5.23 -3.20
C GLY A 72 -15.97 4.97 -4.01
N ILE A 73 -15.90 3.79 -4.63
CA ILE A 73 -14.75 3.31 -5.41
C ILE A 73 -14.40 4.27 -6.56
N GLU A 74 -15.39 5.00 -7.09
CA GLU A 74 -15.25 5.94 -8.20
C GLU A 74 -14.33 7.12 -7.87
N LEU A 75 -14.43 7.68 -6.66
CA LEU A 75 -13.62 8.83 -6.23
C LEU A 75 -12.35 8.42 -5.46
N MET A 76 -12.15 7.12 -5.22
CA MET A 76 -10.92 6.63 -4.61
C MET A 76 -9.71 6.81 -5.52
N GLY A 77 -8.55 7.10 -4.92
CA GLY A 77 -7.30 7.18 -5.66
C GLY A 77 -6.95 5.86 -6.36
N ARG A 78 -6.34 5.94 -7.56
CA ARG A 78 -5.95 4.78 -8.38
C ARG A 78 -5.19 3.69 -7.62
N GLY A 79 -4.36 4.08 -6.64
CA GLY A 79 -3.66 3.13 -5.78
C GLY A 79 -4.58 2.29 -4.88
N GLN A 80 -5.65 2.89 -4.36
CA GLN A 80 -6.66 2.20 -3.55
C GLN A 80 -7.54 1.30 -4.40
N GLN A 81 -7.98 1.75 -5.58
CA GLN A 81 -8.71 0.93 -6.55
C GLN A 81 -7.93 -0.36 -6.89
N LYS A 82 -6.65 -0.23 -7.23
CA LYS A 82 -5.75 -1.38 -7.48
C LYS A 82 -5.51 -2.25 -6.24
N LYS A 83 -5.64 -1.70 -5.04
CA LYS A 83 -5.55 -2.48 -3.79
C LYS A 83 -6.80 -3.33 -3.60
N LEU A 84 -7.99 -2.77 -3.84
CA LEU A 84 -9.26 -3.48 -3.76
C LEU A 84 -9.33 -4.62 -4.80
N GLN A 85 -9.02 -4.34 -6.06
CA GLN A 85 -8.97 -5.37 -7.11
C GLN A 85 -8.02 -6.53 -6.79
N ARG A 86 -6.86 -6.23 -6.18
CA ARG A 86 -5.94 -7.28 -5.72
C ARG A 86 -6.48 -8.04 -4.52
N GLN A 87 -7.27 -7.42 -3.64
CA GLN A 87 -7.90 -8.08 -2.50
C GLN A 87 -9.03 -9.01 -2.96
N GLU A 88 -9.85 -8.58 -3.92
CA GLU A 88 -10.89 -9.41 -4.55
C GLU A 88 -10.29 -10.70 -5.11
N VAL A 89 -9.23 -10.59 -5.91
CA VAL A 89 -8.52 -11.76 -6.44
C VAL A 89 -7.89 -12.61 -5.34
N ARG A 90 -7.44 -12.04 -4.22
CA ARG A 90 -6.92 -12.89 -3.13
C ARG A 90 -8.02 -13.76 -2.54
N ARG A 91 -9.21 -13.20 -2.33
CA ARG A 91 -10.38 -13.92 -1.79
C ARG A 91 -10.83 -15.05 -2.70
N GLU A 92 -10.73 -14.88 -4.02
CA GLU A 92 -11.09 -15.95 -4.97
C GLU A 92 -10.18 -17.19 -4.90
N PHE A 93 -8.93 -17.02 -4.48
CA PHE A 93 -7.91 -18.09 -4.47
C PHE A 93 -7.45 -18.48 -3.05
N GLU A 94 -8.08 -17.94 -2.01
CA GLU A 94 -7.74 -18.26 -0.61
C GLU A 94 -8.19 -19.67 -0.25
N ARG A 95 -7.36 -20.38 0.55
CA ARG A 95 -7.72 -21.73 1.05
C ARG A 95 -8.51 -21.67 2.35
N PHE A 96 -8.22 -20.65 3.15
CA PHE A 96 -8.84 -20.35 4.42
C PHE A 96 -9.04 -18.83 4.49
N ALA A 97 -9.96 -18.38 5.33
CA ALA A 97 -10.26 -16.96 5.48
C ALA A 97 -8.99 -16.18 5.89
N GLY A 98 -8.54 -15.24 5.04
CA GLY A 98 -7.38 -14.39 5.33
C GLY A 98 -6.04 -14.98 4.88
N ASP A 99 -6.04 -16.04 4.07
CA ASP A 99 -4.81 -16.60 3.52
C ASP A 99 -4.08 -15.60 2.62
N THR A 100 -2.88 -15.19 3.02
CA THR A 100 -1.99 -14.33 2.23
C THR A 100 -0.71 -15.06 1.79
N GLY A 101 -0.43 -16.22 2.40
CA GLY A 101 0.83 -16.94 2.28
C GLY A 101 0.83 -18.04 1.22
N SER A 102 -0.34 -18.58 0.87
CA SER A 102 -0.42 -19.64 -0.13
C SER A 102 0.11 -19.20 -1.49
N THR A 103 0.81 -20.13 -2.14
CA THR A 103 1.42 -19.90 -3.45
C THR A 103 0.37 -19.54 -4.51
N GLU A 104 -0.85 -20.07 -4.42
CA GLU A 104 -1.96 -19.73 -5.33
C GLU A 104 -2.37 -18.26 -5.21
N VAL A 105 -2.63 -17.80 -3.98
CA VAL A 105 -2.96 -16.41 -3.67
C VAL A 105 -1.86 -15.47 -4.14
N GLN A 106 -0.60 -15.81 -3.88
CA GLN A 106 0.55 -15.00 -4.31
C GLN A 106 0.65 -14.89 -5.84
N VAL A 107 0.49 -16.00 -6.56
CA VAL A 107 0.52 -16.02 -8.04
C VAL A 107 -0.62 -15.21 -8.62
N ALA A 108 -1.83 -15.32 -8.07
CA ALA A 108 -2.99 -14.57 -8.53
C ALA A 108 -2.79 -13.05 -8.30
N ALA A 109 -2.35 -12.65 -7.11
CA ALA A 109 -2.06 -11.25 -6.79
C ALA A 109 -0.91 -10.66 -7.63
N LEU A 110 0.15 -11.43 -7.88
CA LEU A 110 1.25 -11.04 -8.77
C LEU A 110 0.77 -10.88 -10.20
N THR A 111 -0.11 -11.77 -10.67
CA THR A 111 -0.64 -11.72 -12.04
C THR A 111 -1.43 -10.44 -12.29
N LYS A 112 -2.28 -10.00 -11.35
CA LYS A 112 -2.95 -8.70 -11.45
C LYS A 112 -1.95 -7.54 -11.48
N ARG A 113 -0.95 -7.55 -10.60
CA ARG A 113 0.10 -6.51 -10.58
C ARG A 113 0.91 -6.45 -11.88
N ILE A 114 1.18 -7.61 -12.49
CA ILE A 114 1.86 -7.72 -13.79
C ILE A 114 0.99 -7.12 -14.89
N ALA A 115 -0.32 -7.37 -14.89
CA ALA A 115 -1.24 -6.79 -15.86
C ALA A 115 -1.24 -5.25 -15.78
N ASP A 116 -1.35 -4.69 -14.57
CA ASP A 116 -1.31 -3.24 -14.34
C ASP A 116 0.01 -2.61 -14.83
N MET A 117 1.14 -3.28 -14.55
CA MET A 117 2.46 -2.79 -14.92
C MET A 117 2.70 -2.92 -16.43
N ALA A 118 2.19 -3.99 -17.05
CA ALA A 118 2.26 -4.16 -18.49
C ALA A 118 1.49 -3.05 -19.23
N GLU A 119 0.34 -2.64 -18.71
CA GLU A 119 -0.41 -1.49 -19.25
C GLU A 119 0.39 -0.19 -19.12
N HIS A 120 1.00 0.05 -17.95
CA HIS A 120 1.87 1.22 -17.74
C HIS A 120 3.05 1.24 -18.74
N MET A 121 3.69 0.09 -19.01
CA MET A 121 4.79 -0.02 -19.97
C MET A 121 4.35 0.18 -21.42
N ARG A 122 3.09 -0.12 -21.78
CA ARG A 122 2.57 0.18 -23.13
C ARG A 122 2.53 1.68 -23.39
N GLN A 123 2.15 2.46 -22.37
CA GLN A 123 2.09 3.92 -22.42
C GLN A 123 3.48 4.55 -22.29
N HIS A 124 4.34 4.01 -21.41
CA HIS A 124 5.66 4.56 -21.10
C HIS A 124 6.80 3.64 -21.53
N ARG A 125 7.15 3.69 -22.82
CA ARG A 125 8.17 2.81 -23.43
C ARG A 125 9.60 3.06 -22.93
N LYS A 126 9.90 4.27 -22.44
CA LYS A 126 11.25 4.71 -22.04
C LYS A 126 11.56 4.51 -20.55
N ASP A 127 10.63 3.98 -19.76
CA ASP A 127 10.85 3.74 -18.33
C ASP A 127 11.52 2.37 -18.09
N PHE A 128 12.86 2.39 -18.05
CA PHE A 128 13.66 1.17 -17.89
C PHE A 128 13.67 0.62 -16.46
N SER A 129 13.50 1.47 -15.44
CA SER A 129 13.52 1.02 -14.04
C SER A 129 12.23 0.25 -13.72
N SER A 130 11.09 0.74 -14.20
CA SER A 130 9.80 0.04 -14.10
C SER A 130 9.78 -1.24 -14.92
N ARG A 131 10.39 -1.25 -16.11
CA ARG A 131 10.56 -2.49 -16.91
C ARG A 131 11.37 -3.55 -16.16
N ARG A 132 12.48 -3.17 -15.51
CA ARG A 132 13.26 -4.09 -14.66
C ARG A 132 12.42 -4.65 -13.51
N GLY A 133 11.58 -3.80 -12.90
CA GLY A 133 10.60 -4.23 -11.90
C GLY A 133 9.59 -5.24 -12.44
N LEU A 134 9.09 -5.03 -13.66
CA LEU A 134 8.20 -5.97 -14.36
C LEU A 134 8.88 -7.32 -14.61
N GLU A 135 10.10 -7.32 -15.13
CA GLU A 135 10.88 -8.54 -15.37
C GLU A 135 11.14 -9.32 -14.07
N ALA A 136 11.45 -8.62 -12.98
CA ALA A 136 11.60 -9.23 -11.65
C ALA A 136 10.30 -9.89 -11.16
N MET A 137 9.14 -9.24 -11.33
CA MET A 137 7.83 -9.81 -10.96
C MET A 137 7.48 -11.03 -11.82
N LEU A 138 7.79 -11.01 -13.12
CA LEU A 138 7.60 -12.17 -14.01
C LEU A 138 8.45 -13.36 -13.55
N ASN A 139 9.72 -13.11 -13.22
CA ASN A 139 10.63 -14.14 -12.70
C ASN A 139 10.17 -14.69 -11.34
N GLN A 140 9.68 -13.84 -10.44
CA GLN A 140 9.10 -14.26 -9.17
C GLN A 140 7.89 -15.18 -9.38
N ARG A 141 6.94 -14.78 -10.23
CA ARG A 141 5.79 -15.63 -10.59
C ARG A 141 6.24 -16.95 -11.20
N ARG A 142 7.26 -16.92 -12.05
CA ARG A 142 7.85 -18.12 -12.64
C ARG A 142 8.45 -19.05 -11.58
N SER A 143 9.13 -18.53 -10.57
CA SER A 143 9.67 -19.35 -9.48
C SER A 143 8.56 -20.02 -8.67
N LEU A 144 7.49 -19.29 -8.35
CA LEU A 144 6.33 -19.82 -7.60
C LEU A 144 5.59 -20.93 -8.35
N LEU A 145 5.36 -20.76 -9.65
CA LEU A 145 4.74 -21.79 -10.48
C LEU A 145 5.63 -23.04 -10.60
N GLN A 146 6.96 -22.87 -10.70
CA GLN A 146 7.89 -24.00 -10.69
C GLN A 146 7.88 -24.74 -9.35
N TYR A 147 7.73 -24.03 -8.23
CA TYR A 147 7.57 -24.64 -6.92
C TYR A 147 6.28 -25.45 -6.82
N LEU A 148 5.15 -24.90 -7.27
CA LEU A 148 3.87 -25.62 -7.29
C LEU A 148 3.92 -26.87 -8.15
N ARG A 149 4.49 -26.77 -9.36
CA ARG A 149 4.66 -27.92 -10.25
C ARG A 149 5.46 -29.06 -9.60
N ARG A 150 6.50 -28.75 -8.83
CA ARG A 150 7.33 -29.75 -8.12
C ARG A 150 6.65 -30.35 -6.88
N SER A 151 5.83 -29.56 -6.20
CA SER A 151 5.23 -29.96 -4.92
C SER A 151 3.84 -30.59 -5.07
N LYS A 152 2.94 -29.94 -5.83
CA LYS A 152 1.53 -30.32 -5.98
C LYS A 152 1.05 -30.02 -7.40
N PHE A 153 1.10 -31.03 -8.26
CA PHE A 153 0.78 -30.88 -9.68
C PHE A 153 -0.70 -30.53 -9.94
N ASP A 154 -1.63 -31.13 -9.19
CA ASP A 154 -3.08 -30.89 -9.40
C ASP A 154 -3.45 -29.42 -9.20
N LYS A 155 -2.91 -28.81 -8.14
CA LYS A 155 -3.14 -27.39 -7.83
C LYS A 155 -2.55 -26.47 -8.89
N TYR A 156 -1.38 -26.84 -9.42
CA TYR A 156 -0.73 -26.12 -10.51
C TYR A 156 -1.59 -26.13 -11.79
N ALA A 157 -2.11 -27.29 -12.19
CA ALA A 157 -2.96 -27.44 -13.37
C ALA A 157 -4.26 -26.61 -13.24
N VAL A 158 -4.91 -26.68 -12.08
CA VAL A 158 -6.13 -25.89 -11.80
C VAL A 158 -5.83 -24.38 -11.83
N LEU A 159 -4.74 -23.93 -11.20
CA LEU A 159 -4.34 -22.53 -11.20
C LEU A 159 -4.11 -21.96 -12.60
N ILE A 160 -3.35 -22.70 -13.43
CA ILE A 160 -3.02 -22.26 -14.78
C ILE A 160 -4.28 -22.12 -15.62
N SER A 161 -5.18 -23.10 -15.51
CA SER A 161 -6.47 -23.09 -16.19
C SER A 161 -7.32 -21.89 -15.76
N ARG A 162 -7.40 -21.61 -14.46
CA ARG A 162 -8.15 -20.46 -13.91
C ARG A 162 -7.58 -19.11 -14.32
N LEU A 163 -6.25 -18.97 -14.34
CA LEU A 163 -5.58 -17.70 -14.66
C LEU A 163 -5.32 -17.51 -16.16
N GLY A 164 -5.62 -18.50 -17.00
CA GLY A 164 -5.35 -18.45 -18.44
C GLY A 164 -3.86 -18.31 -18.79
N LEU A 165 -2.97 -18.82 -17.93
CA LEU A 165 -1.53 -18.75 -18.16
C LEU A 165 -1.09 -19.87 -19.10
N LYS A 166 -0.01 -19.65 -19.86
CA LYS A 166 0.60 -20.70 -20.69
C LYS A 166 1.71 -21.41 -19.90
N ASP A 167 1.73 -22.74 -19.96
CA ASP A 167 2.87 -23.52 -19.46
C ASP A 167 4.04 -23.35 -20.44
N SER A 168 5.07 -22.61 -20.02
CA SER A 168 6.30 -22.41 -20.80
C SER A 168 7.48 -23.19 -20.22
N TYR A 169 7.27 -24.13 -19.30
CA TYR A 169 8.34 -24.90 -18.67
C TYR A 169 8.65 -26.15 -19.50
N GLY A 170 9.39 -25.93 -20.59
CA GLY A 170 10.26 -26.98 -21.13
C GLY A 170 11.36 -27.36 -20.11
N PRO A 171 12.05 -28.49 -20.31
CA PRO A 171 13.24 -28.85 -19.54
C PRO A 171 14.17 -27.64 -19.42
N GLN A 172 14.71 -27.36 -18.23
CA GLN A 172 15.62 -26.22 -18.04
C GLN A 172 16.97 -26.51 -18.68
N ASP A 173 17.04 -26.52 -20.00
CA ASP A 173 18.30 -26.58 -20.70
C ASP A 173 18.99 -25.22 -20.57
N ARG A 174 19.97 -25.14 -19.66
CA ARG A 174 20.98 -24.07 -19.72
C ARG A 174 21.96 -24.29 -20.88
N LEU A 175 21.85 -25.38 -21.64
CA LEU A 175 22.78 -25.80 -22.71
C LEU A 175 22.08 -26.48 -23.91
N SER A 176 21.04 -25.91 -24.54
CA SER A 176 20.46 -26.50 -25.78
C SER A 176 20.95 -25.89 -27.09
N SER A 177 21.85 -24.91 -27.08
CA SER A 177 22.47 -24.44 -28.34
C SER A 177 23.49 -25.45 -28.92
N ARG A 178 23.93 -26.45 -28.13
CA ARG A 178 24.90 -27.48 -28.56
C ARG A 178 24.28 -28.84 -28.91
N TYR A 179 23.02 -29.09 -28.56
CA TYR A 179 22.31 -30.33 -28.94
C TYR A 179 20.97 -29.97 -29.58
N LYS A 180 21.00 -29.56 -30.86
CA LYS A 180 19.82 -29.70 -31.72
C LYS A 180 19.81 -31.17 -32.17
N PRO A 181 18.86 -32.02 -31.74
CA PRO A 181 18.70 -33.30 -32.41
C PRO A 181 18.36 -33.00 -33.86
N ALA A 182 19.12 -33.56 -34.80
CA ALA A 182 18.85 -33.44 -36.21
C ALA A 182 17.45 -34.01 -36.47
N VAL A 183 16.49 -33.14 -36.75
CA VAL A 183 15.15 -33.56 -37.17
C VAL A 183 15.34 -34.24 -38.52
N GLN A 184 15.26 -35.57 -38.53
CA GLN A 184 15.27 -36.35 -39.75
C GLN A 184 14.01 -36.00 -40.53
N THR A 185 14.15 -35.14 -41.53
CA THR A 185 13.11 -34.93 -42.53
C THR A 185 13.08 -36.18 -43.40
N SER A 186 12.29 -37.18 -42.99
CA SER A 186 11.92 -38.26 -43.89
C SER A 186 11.11 -37.66 -45.04
N LYS A 187 11.78 -37.48 -46.17
CA LYS A 187 11.14 -37.20 -47.45
C LYS A 187 10.11 -38.31 -47.68
N GLN A 188 8.83 -38.00 -47.57
CA GLN A 188 7.79 -38.89 -48.06
C GLN A 188 8.01 -39.01 -49.57
N GLN A 189 8.51 -40.16 -50.00
CA GLN A 189 8.48 -40.56 -51.40
C GLN A 189 7.01 -40.59 -51.81
N THR A 190 6.61 -39.58 -52.58
CA THR A 190 5.34 -39.62 -53.29
C THR A 190 5.56 -40.59 -54.45
N VAL A 191 4.81 -41.71 -54.39
CA VAL A 191 4.72 -42.74 -55.43
C VAL A 191 3.89 -42.21 -56.59
#